data_AF-A0A075UMU3-F1
#
_entry.id   AF-A0A075UMU3-F1
#
_cell.length_a   1.000
_cell.length_b   1.000
_cell.length_c   1.000
_cell.angle_alpha   90.00
_cell.angle_beta   90.00
_cell.angle_gamma   90.00
#
_symmetry.space_group_name_H-M   'P 1'
#
loop_
_entity.id
_entity.type
_entity.pdbx_description
1 polymer ?
#
loop_
_entity_poly.entity_id
_entity_poly.type
_entity_poly.pdbx_seq_one_letter_code
_entity_poly.pdbx_strand_id
1 'polypeptide(L)'
;MRKTLLALLGAAAVLGSIATPAAATTLETREFVGYGSSDFGLALFYARQDAKKKAERAGFTDCEEYSKIVISPYDATVFWRCTR
;
A
#
# COMPACT_ATOMS: atom_id res chain seq x y z
N MET A 1 56.09 36.56 -31.32
CA MET A 1 55.30 35.86 -32.36
C MET A 1 53.97 35.43 -31.73
N ARG A 2 52.81 35.96 -32.20
CA ARG A 2 51.62 35.23 -32.77
C ARG A 2 51.16 33.98 -31.98
N LYS A 3 49.90 33.72 -31.63
CA LYS A 3 48.57 34.01 -32.23
C LYS A 3 47.44 33.72 -31.21
N THR A 4 46.33 34.45 -31.35
CA THR A 4 44.96 34.24 -30.84
C THR A 4 44.37 32.85 -31.10
N LEU A 5 43.39 32.40 -30.28
CA LEU A 5 42.24 31.58 -30.74
C LEU A 5 41.04 31.67 -29.76
N LEU A 6 39.89 32.09 -30.30
CA LEU A 6 38.52 31.95 -29.78
C LEU A 6 38.04 30.49 -29.86
N ALA A 7 37.10 30.09 -28.99
CA ALA A 7 36.03 29.10 -29.22
C ALA A 7 35.27 28.85 -27.89
N LEU A 8 33.96 28.59 -27.79
CA LEU A 8 32.78 28.71 -28.65
C LEU A 8 31.58 28.49 -27.71
N LEU A 9 30.46 29.14 -27.99
CA LEU A 9 29.16 28.90 -27.35
C LEU A 9 28.72 27.44 -27.50
N GLY A 10 28.08 26.89 -26.48
CA GLY A 10 27.35 25.62 -26.54
C GLY A 10 26.16 25.62 -25.58
N ALA A 11 25.10 26.35 -25.93
CA ALA A 11 23.80 26.19 -25.30
C ALA A 11 23.12 24.94 -25.88
N ALA A 12 22.85 23.94 -25.05
CA ALA A 12 21.98 22.83 -25.38
C ALA A 12 20.92 22.69 -24.29
N ALA A 13 19.87 23.51 -24.38
CA ALA A 13 18.65 23.30 -23.60
C ALA A 13 17.87 22.16 -24.26
N VAL A 14 18.06 20.93 -23.76
CA VAL A 14 17.22 19.79 -24.14
C VAL A 14 15.88 19.99 -23.45
N LEU A 15 14.92 20.57 -24.17
CA LEU A 15 13.50 20.51 -23.82
C LEU A 15 13.02 19.08 -24.06
N GLY A 16 13.39 18.18 -23.15
CA GLY A 16 12.80 16.86 -23.07
C GLY A 16 11.33 17.03 -22.71
N SER A 17 10.45 16.65 -23.62
CA SER A 17 9.04 16.46 -23.37
C SER A 17 8.88 15.57 -22.13
N ILE A 18 8.47 16.18 -21.02
CA ILE A 18 7.96 15.50 -19.84
C ILE A 18 6.69 14.77 -20.28
N ALA A 19 6.86 13.57 -20.80
CA ALA A 19 5.80 12.58 -20.85
C ALA A 19 5.41 12.32 -19.39
N THR A 20 4.34 12.95 -18.94
CA THR A 20 3.68 12.58 -17.70
C THR A 20 3.42 11.08 -17.76
N PRO A 21 4.01 10.26 -16.87
CA PRO A 21 3.70 8.84 -16.85
C PRO A 21 2.20 8.74 -16.58
N ALA A 22 1.47 8.11 -17.50
CA ALA A 22 0.14 7.62 -17.19
C ALA A 22 0.29 6.75 -15.94
N ALA A 23 -0.34 7.14 -14.84
CA ALA A 23 -0.31 6.38 -13.60
C ALA A 23 -0.98 5.03 -13.89
N ALA A 24 -0.18 4.02 -14.26
CA ALA A 24 -0.59 2.64 -14.16
C ALA A 24 -0.84 2.43 -12.67
N THR A 25 -2.12 2.34 -12.27
CA THR A 25 -2.52 1.99 -10.92
C THR A 25 -2.00 0.57 -10.68
N THR A 26 -0.79 0.45 -10.15
CA THR A 26 -0.22 -0.84 -9.77
C THR A 26 -1.10 -1.36 -8.66
N LEU A 27 -1.79 -2.46 -8.93
CA LEU A 27 -2.66 -3.13 -7.98
C LEU A 27 -1.80 -3.49 -6.76
N GLU A 28 -1.93 -2.73 -5.67
CA GLU A 28 -1.14 -2.93 -4.47
C GLU A 28 -1.86 -3.96 -3.61
N THR A 29 -1.17 -5.04 -3.24
CA THR A 29 -1.69 -6.05 -2.33
C THR A 29 -1.02 -5.94 -0.97
N ARG A 30 -1.81 -5.94 0.11
CA ARG A 30 -1.30 -5.93 1.48
C ARG A 30 -2.11 -6.84 2.40
N GLU A 31 -1.43 -7.43 3.37
CA GLU A 31 -2.06 -8.30 4.37
C GLU A 31 -2.31 -7.52 5.68
N PHE A 32 -3.46 -7.78 6.29
CA PHE A 32 -3.88 -7.17 7.55
C PHE A 32 -4.29 -8.25 8.53
N VAL A 33 -3.75 -8.16 9.75
CA VAL A 33 -4.08 -9.08 10.84
C VAL A 33 -4.99 -8.40 11.83
N GLY A 34 -6.09 -9.07 12.14
CA GLY A 34 -7.09 -8.64 13.10
C GLY A 34 -7.10 -9.52 14.33
N TYR A 35 -7.15 -8.91 15.51
CA TYR A 35 -7.20 -9.63 16.78
C TYR A 35 -8.49 -9.30 17.53
N GLY A 36 -9.08 -10.30 18.16
CA GLY A 36 -10.29 -10.12 18.93
C GLY A 36 -10.30 -11.00 20.15
N SER A 37 -10.73 -10.41 21.26
CA SER A 37 -11.00 -11.09 22.51
C SER A 37 -12.31 -10.58 23.09
N SER A 38 -13.09 -11.44 23.74
CA SER A 38 -14.39 -11.08 24.31
C SER A 38 -14.88 -12.16 25.26
N ASP A 39 -15.30 -11.80 26.47
CA ASP A 39 -15.93 -12.73 27.43
C ASP A 39 -17.35 -13.19 27.01
N PHE A 40 -17.92 -12.57 25.96
CA PHE A 40 -19.29 -12.82 25.49
C PHE A 40 -19.36 -13.64 24.20
N GLY A 41 -18.25 -14.24 23.77
CA GLY A 41 -18.23 -15.07 22.55
C GLY A 41 -18.16 -14.26 21.24
N LEU A 42 -17.82 -12.97 21.30
CA LEU A 42 -17.76 -12.07 20.14
C LEU A 42 -16.33 -11.86 19.60
N ALA A 43 -15.38 -12.70 20.00
CA ALA A 43 -13.97 -12.54 19.66
C ALA A 43 -13.73 -12.49 18.13
N LEU A 44 -14.36 -13.39 17.38
CA LEU A 44 -14.22 -13.40 15.92
C LEU A 44 -14.78 -12.14 15.26
N PHE A 45 -15.90 -11.61 15.77
CA PHE A 45 -16.46 -10.36 15.28
C PHE A 45 -15.49 -9.20 15.50
N TYR A 46 -14.92 -9.09 16.70
CA TYR A 46 -13.95 -8.03 17.00
C TYR A 46 -12.65 -8.17 16.21
N ALA A 47 -12.15 -9.39 16.00
CA ALA A 47 -10.98 -9.64 15.15
C ALA A 47 -11.21 -9.11 13.72
N ARG A 48 -12.39 -9.36 13.14
CA ARG A 48 -12.77 -8.84 11.81
C ARG A 48 -12.86 -7.33 11.78
N GLN A 49 -13.48 -6.72 12.79
CA GLN A 49 -13.58 -5.26 12.88
C GLN A 49 -12.20 -4.60 13.03
N ASP A 50 -11.29 -5.21 13.77
CA ASP A 50 -9.92 -4.74 13.92
C ASP A 50 -9.14 -4.81 12.59
N ALA A 51 -9.14 -5.96 11.89
CA ALA A 51 -8.54 -6.08 10.56
C ALA A 51 -9.13 -5.07 9.56
N LYS A 52 -10.46 -4.94 9.53
CA LYS A 52 -11.17 -3.98 8.67
C LYS A 52 -10.70 -2.54 8.91
N LYS A 53 -10.71 -2.08 10.17
CA LYS A 53 -10.29 -0.72 10.52
C LYS A 53 -8.83 -0.43 10.13
N LYS A 54 -7.96 -1.43 10.25
CA LYS A 54 -6.55 -1.32 9.83
C LYS A 54 -6.43 -1.18 8.31
N ALA A 55 -7.16 -2.00 7.56
CA ALA A 55 -7.20 -1.93 6.09
C ALA A 55 -7.76 -0.58 5.59
N GLU A 56 -8.90 -0.15 6.13
CA GLU A 56 -9.54 1.13 5.78
C GLU A 56 -8.63 2.31 6.12
N ARG A 57 -7.95 2.30 7.27
CA ARG A 57 -6.97 3.33 7.64
C ARG A 57 -5.78 3.39 6.68
N ALA A 58 -5.42 2.27 6.08
CA ALA A 58 -4.38 2.19 5.05
C ALA A 58 -4.89 2.48 3.63
N GLY A 59 -6.19 2.77 3.46
CA GLY A 59 -6.78 3.06 2.16
C GLY A 59 -7.02 1.83 1.29
N PHE A 60 -7.16 0.64 1.90
CA PHE A 60 -7.55 -0.58 1.22
C PHE A 60 -9.03 -0.86 1.49
N THR A 61 -9.81 -1.08 0.43
CA THR A 61 -11.25 -1.31 0.53
C THR A 61 -11.71 -2.64 -0.03
N ASP A 62 -10.94 -3.22 -0.96
CA ASP A 62 -11.19 -4.55 -1.50
C ASP A 62 -10.39 -5.56 -0.66
N CYS A 63 -11.07 -6.36 0.14
CA CYS A 63 -10.45 -7.22 1.15
C CYS A 63 -11.12 -8.58 1.21
N GLU A 64 -10.30 -9.64 1.30
CA GLU A 64 -10.74 -11.02 1.50
C GLU A 64 -10.15 -11.58 2.79
N GLU A 65 -10.99 -12.17 3.64
CA GLU A 65 -10.55 -13.01 4.76
C GLU A 65 -10.12 -14.37 4.21
N TYR A 66 -8.81 -14.63 4.14
CA TYR A 66 -8.30 -15.91 3.62
C TYR A 66 -8.02 -16.94 4.71
N SER A 67 -7.88 -16.51 5.97
CA SER A 67 -7.62 -17.41 7.09
C SER A 67 -8.12 -16.85 8.42
N LYS A 68 -8.38 -17.76 9.36
CA LYS A 68 -8.68 -17.43 10.76
C LYS A 68 -8.19 -18.52 11.70
N ILE A 69 -7.80 -18.11 12.89
CA ILE A 69 -7.49 -18.98 14.03
C ILE A 69 -8.50 -18.64 15.12
N VAL A 70 -9.30 -19.62 15.51
CA VAL A 70 -10.26 -19.51 16.61
C VAL A 70 -9.82 -20.49 17.68
N ILE A 71 -9.18 -19.98 18.73
CA ILE A 71 -8.66 -20.80 19.84
C ILE A 71 -9.82 -21.16 20.77
N SER A 72 -10.72 -20.20 20.98
CA SER A 72 -11.89 -20.33 21.83
C SER A 72 -12.99 -19.37 21.31
N PRO A 73 -14.24 -19.46 21.79
CA PRO A 73 -15.22 -18.41 21.50
C PRO A 73 -14.78 -17.03 22.01
N TYR A 74 -13.82 -16.98 22.93
CA TYR A 74 -13.34 -15.78 23.61
C TYR A 74 -12.07 -15.19 23.01
N ASP A 75 -11.37 -15.90 22.12
CA ASP A 75 -10.15 -15.42 21.46
C ASP A 75 -10.07 -15.86 20.00
N ALA A 76 -9.86 -14.90 19.11
CA ALA A 76 -9.76 -15.13 17.67
C ALA A 76 -8.75 -14.19 17.00
N THR A 77 -8.11 -14.70 15.95
CA THR A 77 -7.26 -13.94 15.03
C THR A 77 -7.74 -14.19 13.61
N VAL A 78 -7.78 -13.14 12.78
CA VAL A 78 -8.12 -13.24 11.35
C VAL A 78 -7.02 -12.64 10.50
N PHE A 79 -6.88 -13.15 9.28
CA PHE A 79 -5.91 -12.68 8.30
C PHE A 79 -6.66 -12.30 7.04
N TRP A 80 -6.50 -11.03 6.65
CA TRP A 80 -7.10 -10.46 5.47
C TRP A 80 -6.03 -10.15 4.44
N ARG A 81 -6.35 -10.34 3.18
CA ARG A 81 -5.57 -9.87 2.04
C ARG A 81 -6.40 -8.83 1.32
N CYS A 82 -5.84 -7.64 1.13
CA CYS A 82 -6.54 -6.53 0.51
C CYS A 82 -5.79 -5.96 -0.68
N THR A 83 -6.54 -5.41 -1.62
CA THR A 83 -6.08 -4.80 -2.87
C THR A 83 -6.59 -3.36 -3.01
N ARG A 84 -5.82 -2.52 -3.69
CA ARG A 84 -6.21 -1.16 -4.11
C ARG A 84 -5.53 -0.73 -5.40
#